data_AF-A0A1F8V0W9-F1
#
_entry.id   AF-A0A1F8V0W9-F1
#
_cell.length_a   1.000
_cell.length_b   1.000
_cell.length_c   1.000
_cell.angle_alpha   90.00
_cell.angle_beta   90.00
_cell.angle_gamma   90.00
#
_symmetry.space_group_name_H-M   'P 1'
#
loop_
_entity.id
_entity.type
_entity.pdbx_description
1 polymer ?
#
loop_
_entity_poly.entity_id
_entity_poly.type
_entity_poly.pdbx_seq_one_letter_code
_entity_poly.pdbx_strand_id
1 'polypeptide(L)'
;MKAECATMPVAPYEVVFEGDEAVVTLLTNVEEIPGTDESPAKWQYDEYRLRVRNRPELISNIENGFEAWLTAAKAAEYEKLAAEVRAERDKLLSETDKALTLDRLGIDVPTSITSTSLLSATKSLFAVLGNAVSGEWAAYRQALRDIPQQENFPYDVKFPTKPEE
;
A
#
# COMPACT_ATOMS: atom_id res chain seq x y z
N MET A 1 9.00 -9.44 -5.33
CA MET A 1 9.27 -8.38 -6.34
C MET A 1 9.88 -8.99 -7.60
N LYS A 2 9.50 -8.54 -8.81
CA LYS A 2 10.10 -9.02 -10.07
C LYS A 2 11.51 -8.44 -10.24
N ALA A 3 12.50 -9.30 -10.45
CA ALA A 3 13.90 -8.94 -10.69
C ALA A 3 14.38 -9.52 -12.04
N GLU A 4 15.28 -8.78 -12.70
CA GLU A 4 15.91 -9.18 -13.95
C GLU A 4 17.42 -9.39 -13.72
N CYS A 5 17.97 -10.50 -14.21
CA CYS A 5 19.41 -10.73 -14.21
C CYS A 5 19.91 -11.18 -15.58
N ALA A 6 21.13 -10.78 -15.94
CA ALA A 6 21.79 -11.19 -17.17
C ALA A 6 22.31 -12.65 -17.12
N THR A 7 22.31 -13.27 -15.94
CA THR A 7 22.82 -14.62 -15.70
C THR A 7 21.80 -15.46 -14.94
N MET A 8 21.65 -16.73 -15.34
CA MET A 8 20.71 -17.68 -14.74
C MET A 8 20.97 -17.81 -13.22
N PRO A 9 19.94 -17.70 -12.36
CA PRO A 9 20.10 -17.99 -10.95
C PRO A 9 20.45 -19.47 -10.74
N VAL A 10 21.58 -19.72 -10.08
CA VAL A 10 22.19 -21.06 -9.93
C VAL A 10 21.45 -21.93 -8.91
N ALA A 11 20.69 -21.32 -7.99
CA ALA A 11 19.98 -22.02 -6.91
C ALA A 11 18.55 -21.47 -6.73
N PRO A 12 17.59 -22.30 -6.27
CA PRO A 12 16.21 -21.88 -5.98
C PRO A 12 16.10 -20.96 -4.75
N TYR A 13 17.17 -20.85 -3.96
CA TYR A 13 17.28 -19.95 -2.83
C TYR A 13 18.75 -19.55 -2.61
N GLU A 14 18.97 -18.37 -2.02
CA GLU A 14 20.26 -17.87 -1.59
C GLU A 14 20.15 -17.44 -0.13
N VAL A 15 21.13 -17.80 0.70
CA VAL A 15 21.18 -17.39 2.12
C VAL A 15 22.46 -16.61 2.35
N VAL A 16 22.32 -15.33 2.66
CA VAL A 16 23.44 -14.45 3.04
C VAL A 16 23.45 -14.31 4.54
N PHE A 17 24.54 -14.69 5.19
CA PHE A 17 24.70 -14.57 6.64
C PHE A 17 25.36 -13.23 6.99
N GLU A 18 24.64 -12.38 7.72
CA GLU A 18 25.09 -11.10 8.25
C GLU A 18 25.19 -11.18 9.79
N GLY A 19 26.18 -11.92 10.30
CA GLY A 19 26.40 -12.06 11.75
C GLY A 19 25.31 -12.87 12.46
N ASP A 20 24.52 -12.23 13.34
CA ASP A 20 23.37 -12.85 14.06
C ASP A 20 22.08 -12.88 13.21
N GLU A 21 22.10 -12.23 12.04
CA GLU A 21 21.00 -12.25 11.08
C GLU A 21 21.39 -13.02 9.81
N ALA A 22 20.40 -13.59 9.15
CA ALA A 22 20.51 -14.23 7.85
C ALA A 22 19.41 -13.70 6.95
N VAL A 23 19.80 -13.27 5.75
CA VAL A 23 18.88 -12.86 4.69
C VAL A 23 18.67 -14.05 3.78
N VAL A 24 17.46 -14.60 3.80
CA VAL A 24 17.03 -15.67 2.92
C VAL A 24 16.35 -15.04 1.72
N THR A 25 16.93 -15.21 0.55
CA THR A 25 16.40 -14.78 -0.75
C THR A 25 15.85 -16.00 -1.47
N LEU A 26 14.55 -16.05 -1.68
CA LEU A 26 13.87 -17.12 -2.42
C LEU A 26 13.62 -16.65 -3.85
N LEU A 27 14.01 -17.47 -4.83
CA LEU A 27 13.89 -17.18 -6.26
C LEU A 27 12.82 -18.11 -6.84
N THR A 28 11.78 -17.53 -7.44
CA THR A 28 10.66 -18.29 -8.01
C THR A 28 10.29 -17.76 -9.40
N ASN A 29 9.53 -18.54 -10.19
CA ASN A 29 9.08 -18.15 -11.53
C ASN A 29 10.23 -17.68 -12.44
N VAL A 30 11.29 -18.48 -12.53
CA VAL A 30 12.45 -18.20 -13.39
C VAL A 30 12.05 -18.42 -14.84
N GLU A 31 11.94 -17.33 -15.60
CA GLU A 31 11.61 -17.33 -17.03
C GLU A 31 12.79 -16.77 -17.83
N GLU A 32 13.11 -17.42 -18.95
CA GLU A 32 14.12 -16.95 -19.90
C GLU A 32 13.45 -16.02 -20.91
N ILE A 33 13.91 -14.78 -20.99
CA ILE A 33 13.55 -13.84 -22.04
C ILE A 33 14.61 -13.99 -23.14
N PRO A 34 14.28 -14.63 -24.28
CA PRO A 34 15.23 -14.81 -25.37
C PRO A 34 15.69 -13.43 -25.87
N GLY A 35 17.00 -13.26 -25.98
CA GLY A 35 17.60 -12.04 -26.46
C GLY A 35 17.29 -11.81 -27.94
N THR A 36 16.86 -10.60 -28.28
CA THR A 36 16.76 -10.13 -29.67
C THR A 36 18.15 -9.70 -30.16
N ASP A 37 18.35 -9.54 -31.46
CA ASP A 37 19.65 -9.17 -32.08
C ASP A 37 20.34 -7.91 -31.48
N GLU A 38 19.61 -7.10 -30.70
CA GLU A 38 20.09 -5.87 -30.04
C GLU A 38 20.27 -6.00 -28.51
N SER A 39 19.95 -7.14 -27.87
CA SER A 39 20.05 -7.30 -26.41
C SER A 39 20.34 -8.74 -25.99
N PRO A 40 21.28 -8.95 -25.03
CA PRO A 40 21.58 -10.29 -24.53
C PRO A 40 20.35 -10.91 -23.83
N ALA A 41 20.26 -12.24 -23.84
CA ALA A 41 19.22 -12.98 -23.13
C ALA A 41 19.19 -12.57 -21.65
N LYS A 42 17.98 -12.33 -21.14
CA LYS A 42 17.75 -11.93 -19.74
C LYS A 42 16.90 -12.98 -19.05
N TRP A 43 17.13 -13.14 -17.75
CA TRP A 43 16.33 -14.00 -16.90
C TRP A 43 15.45 -13.13 -16.01
N GLN A 44 14.15 -13.37 -16.02
CA GLN A 44 13.20 -12.73 -15.12
C GLN A 44 12.81 -13.71 -14.03
N TYR A 45 12.76 -13.25 -12.78
CA TYR A 45 12.35 -14.07 -11.64
C TYR A 45 11.66 -13.22 -10.58
N ASP A 46 10.81 -13.87 -9.78
CA ASP A 46 10.23 -13.30 -8.57
C ASP A 46 11.15 -13.56 -7.39
N GLU A 47 11.68 -12.49 -6.81
CA GLU A 47 12.55 -12.50 -5.64
C GLU A 47 11.76 -12.14 -4.37
N TYR A 48 11.87 -12.97 -3.33
CA TYR A 48 11.30 -12.71 -2.00
C TYR A 48 12.40 -12.75 -0.95
N ARG A 49 12.53 -11.69 -0.14
CA ARG A 49 13.56 -11.57 0.90
C ARG A 49 12.95 -11.68 2.29
N LEU A 50 13.50 -12.59 3.10
CA LEU A 50 13.18 -12.74 4.52
C LEU A 50 14.42 -12.50 5.38
N ARG A 51 14.28 -11.68 6.41
CA ARG A 51 15.29 -11.52 7.46
C ARG A 51 14.95 -12.45 8.60
N VAL A 52 15.86 -13.36 8.91
CA VAL A 52 15.69 -14.39 9.94
C VAL A 52 16.90 -14.36 10.84
N ARG A 53 16.73 -14.76 12.10
CA ARG A 53 17.88 -14.98 12.98
C ARG A 53 18.75 -16.12 12.47
N ASN A 54 20.06 -15.92 12.47
CA ASN A 54 21.03 -16.95 12.10
C ASN A 54 20.93 -18.14 13.06
N ARG A 55 20.77 -19.34 12.51
CA ARG A 55 20.74 -20.61 13.25
C ARG A 55 21.52 -21.67 12.46
N PRO A 56 22.23 -22.59 13.14
CA PRO A 56 23.03 -23.60 12.46
C PRO A 56 22.20 -24.54 11.57
N GLU A 57 20.93 -24.77 11.91
CA GLU A 57 20.01 -25.64 11.14
C GLU A 57 19.19 -24.87 10.09
N LEU A 58 19.50 -23.60 9.82
CA LEU A 58 18.68 -22.75 8.95
C LEU A 58 18.55 -23.32 7.53
N ILE A 59 19.66 -23.76 6.95
CA ILE A 59 19.69 -24.33 5.59
C ILE A 59 18.83 -25.60 5.51
N SER A 60 19.03 -26.54 6.43
CA SER A 60 18.24 -27.77 6.47
C SER A 60 16.75 -27.52 6.74
N ASN A 61 16.40 -26.49 7.52
CA ASN A 61 15.00 -26.10 7.71
C ASN A 61 14.38 -25.48 6.46
N ILE A 62 15.16 -24.73 5.67
CA ILE A 62 14.71 -24.19 4.38
C ILE A 62 14.49 -25.31 3.38
N GLU A 63 15.41 -26.27 3.29
CA GLU A 63 15.30 -27.41 2.37
C GLU A 63 14.12 -28.33 2.72
N ASN A 64 13.95 -28.66 4.00
CA ASN A 64 12.86 -29.54 4.46
C ASN A 64 11.48 -28.85 4.45
N GLY A 65 11.44 -27.51 4.40
CA GLY A 65 10.24 -26.71 4.56
C GLY A 65 10.07 -25.62 3.51
N PHE A 66 10.64 -25.80 2.31
CA PHE A 66 10.75 -24.74 1.30
C PHE A 66 9.42 -24.04 0.99
N GLU A 67 8.33 -24.80 0.87
CA GLU A 67 6.99 -24.24 0.63
C GLU A 67 6.50 -23.34 1.78
N ALA A 68 6.79 -23.71 3.03
CA ALA A 68 6.45 -22.90 4.20
C ALA A 68 7.26 -21.60 4.23
N TRP A 69 8.53 -21.65 3.85
CA TRP A 69 9.38 -20.46 3.73
C TRP A 69 8.92 -19.55 2.59
N LEU A 70 8.54 -20.12 1.46
CA LEU A 70 8.03 -19.38 0.31
C LEU A 70 6.72 -18.68 0.65
N THR A 71 5.78 -19.37 1.30
CA THR A 71 4.52 -18.76 1.76
C THR A 71 4.75 -17.67 2.80
N ALA A 72 5.65 -17.89 3.77
CA ALA A 72 6.04 -16.88 4.74
C ALA A 72 6.70 -15.65 4.08
N ALA A 73 7.52 -15.85 3.05
CA ALA A 73 8.19 -14.76 2.33
C ALA A 73 7.20 -13.93 1.53
N LYS A 74 6.26 -14.58 0.84
CA LYS A 74 5.14 -13.92 0.16
C LYS A 74 4.27 -13.13 1.13
N ALA A 75 3.94 -13.72 2.29
CA ALA A 75 3.15 -13.05 3.31
C ALA A 75 3.88 -11.82 3.89
N ALA A 76 5.18 -11.93 4.18
CA ALA A 76 5.97 -10.81 4.70
C ALA A 76 6.10 -9.66 3.69
N GLU A 77 6.32 -9.96 2.40
CA GLU A 77 6.32 -8.94 1.36
C GLU A 77 4.94 -8.28 1.22
N TYR A 78 3.87 -9.08 1.19
CA TYR A 78 2.51 -8.60 1.13
C TYR A 78 2.19 -7.66 2.32
N GLU A 79 2.53 -8.05 3.54
CA GLU A 79 2.28 -7.24 4.74
C GLU A 79 3.06 -5.93 4.70
N LYS A 80 4.32 -5.96 4.26
CA LYS A 80 5.15 -4.75 4.12
C LYS A 80 4.56 -3.79 3.09
N LEU A 81 4.24 -4.27 1.89
CA LEU A 81 3.64 -3.45 0.83
C LEU A 81 2.26 -2.93 1.25
N ALA A 82 1.43 -3.79 1.84
CA ALA A 82 0.11 -3.40 2.34
C ALA A 82 0.21 -2.35 3.47
N ALA A 83 1.22 -2.44 4.34
CA ALA A 83 1.45 -1.44 5.38
C ALA A 83 1.86 -0.09 4.77
N GLU A 84 2.72 -0.09 3.75
CA GLU A 84 3.14 1.12 3.03
C GLU A 84 1.95 1.81 2.35
N VAL A 85 1.14 1.05 1.60
CA VAL A 85 -0.07 1.59 0.96
C VAL A 85 -1.07 2.11 1.99
N ARG A 86 -1.28 1.41 3.11
CA ARG A 86 -2.17 1.87 4.18
C ARG A 86 -1.64 3.17 4.82
N ALA A 87 -0.32 3.29 5.00
CA ALA A 87 0.29 4.51 5.53
C ALA A 87 0.10 5.70 4.57
N GLU A 88 0.24 5.50 3.27
CA GLU A 88 -0.03 6.53 2.26
C GLU A 88 -1.51 6.95 2.26
N ARG A 89 -2.44 5.98 2.28
CA ARG A 89 -3.87 6.23 2.44
C ARG A 89 -4.16 7.07 3.68
N ASP A 90 -3.62 6.67 4.84
CA ASP A 90 -3.89 7.32 6.12
C ASP A 90 -3.34 8.77 6.14
N LYS A 91 -2.21 9.01 5.46
CA LYS A 91 -1.68 10.36 5.22
C LYS A 91 -2.65 11.21 4.40
N LEU A 92 -3.17 10.69 3.29
CA LEU A 92 -4.11 11.42 2.41
C LEU A 92 -5.45 11.70 3.10
N LEU A 93 -5.95 10.75 3.91
CA LEU A 93 -7.13 10.96 4.74
C LEU A 93 -6.89 12.06 5.78
N SER A 94 -5.73 12.05 6.45
CA SER A 94 -5.36 13.08 7.43
C SER A 94 -5.26 14.47 6.80
N GLU A 95 -4.69 14.59 5.60
CA GLU A 95 -4.64 15.85 4.86
C GLU A 95 -6.03 16.37 4.50
N THR A 96 -6.95 15.47 4.13
CA THR A 96 -8.33 15.83 3.81
C THR A 96 -9.12 16.26 5.06
N ASP A 97 -8.96 15.56 6.18
CA ASP A 97 -9.65 15.91 7.43
C ASP A 97 -9.23 17.29 7.96
N LYS A 98 -7.98 17.72 7.71
CA LYS A 98 -7.53 19.10 8.00
C LYS A 98 -8.23 20.16 7.16
N ALA A 99 -8.62 19.84 5.92
CA ALA A 99 -9.38 20.76 5.08
C ALA A 99 -10.84 20.90 5.55
N LEU A 100 -11.41 19.84 6.13
CA LEU A 100 -12.79 19.75 6.59
C LEU A 100 -13.00 20.12 8.07
N THR A 101 -12.05 20.82 8.70
CA THR A 101 -12.24 21.35 10.07
C THR A 101 -13.45 22.27 10.12
N LEU A 102 -14.31 22.13 11.14
CA LEU A 102 -15.57 22.89 11.30
C LEU A 102 -15.42 24.41 11.09
N ASP A 103 -14.28 24.97 11.50
CA ASP A 103 -13.97 26.39 11.36
C ASP A 103 -13.85 26.85 9.90
N ARG A 104 -13.41 25.97 9.00
CA ARG A 104 -13.29 26.23 7.56
C ARG A 104 -14.57 25.99 6.79
N LEU A 105 -15.54 25.31 7.39
CA LEU A 105 -16.80 24.95 6.74
C LEU A 105 -17.78 26.13 6.60
N GLY A 106 -17.36 27.35 6.99
CA GLY A 106 -18.13 28.58 6.73
C GLY A 106 -19.46 28.63 7.48
N ILE A 107 -19.56 27.94 8.62
CA ILE A 107 -20.76 27.94 9.44
C ILE A 107 -20.84 29.28 10.16
N ASP A 108 -21.70 30.17 9.69
CA ASP A 108 -22.00 31.42 10.37
C ASP A 108 -22.84 31.15 11.62
N VAL A 109 -22.24 31.35 12.80
CA VAL A 109 -22.90 31.15 14.09
C VAL A 109 -23.43 32.51 14.58
N PRO A 110 -24.76 32.73 14.60
CA PRO A 110 -25.32 34.01 14.97
C PRO A 110 -25.09 34.31 16.47
N THR A 111 -24.68 35.54 16.78
CA THR A 111 -24.40 36.00 18.16
C THR A 111 -25.66 36.26 18.99
N SER A 112 -26.79 36.53 18.33
CA SER A 112 -28.11 36.65 18.96
C SER A 112 -29.07 35.58 18.44
N ILE A 113 -29.69 34.83 19.34
CA ILE A 113 -30.62 33.76 18.99
C ILE A 113 -32.04 34.35 18.89
N THR A 114 -32.53 34.45 17.65
CA THR A 114 -33.92 34.75 17.31
C THR A 114 -34.46 33.59 16.46
N SER A 115 -35.78 33.49 16.30
CA SER A 115 -36.38 32.46 15.44
C SER A 115 -35.85 32.53 13.99
N THR A 116 -35.61 33.73 13.48
CA THR A 116 -35.02 33.94 12.14
C THR A 116 -33.55 33.56 12.09
N SER A 117 -32.74 33.94 13.07
CA SER A 117 -31.31 33.60 13.07
C SER A 117 -31.08 32.09 13.27
N LEU A 118 -31.89 31.45 14.11
CA LEU A 118 -31.87 30.00 14.30
C LEU A 118 -32.23 29.25 13.01
N LEU A 119 -33.25 29.71 12.28
CA LEU A 119 -33.64 29.11 11.00
C LEU A 119 -32.54 29.28 9.93
N SER A 120 -31.86 30.42 9.93
CA SER A 120 -30.73 30.66 9.01
C SER A 120 -29.51 29.78 9.33
N ALA A 121 -29.18 29.62 10.62
CA ALA A 121 -28.06 28.80 11.07
C ALA A 121 -28.32 27.30 10.86
N THR A 122 -29.56 26.84 11.02
CA THR A 122 -29.92 25.45 10.70
C THR A 122 -29.85 25.20 9.20
N LYS A 123 -30.33 26.13 8.36
CA LYS A 123 -30.21 26.02 6.90
C LYS A 123 -28.76 25.98 6.43
N SER A 124 -27.89 26.83 6.98
CA SER A 124 -26.45 26.82 6.63
C SER A 124 -25.80 25.52 7.06
N LEU A 125 -26.09 25.04 8.27
CA LEU A 125 -25.58 23.76 8.78
C LEU A 125 -26.00 22.58 7.87
N PHE A 126 -27.27 22.48 7.48
CA PHE A 126 -27.71 21.39 6.60
C PHE A 126 -27.11 21.47 5.19
N ALA A 127 -26.89 22.68 4.65
CA ALA A 127 -26.22 22.85 3.37
C ALA A 127 -24.75 22.40 3.43
N VAL A 128 -24.04 22.79 4.49
CA VAL A 128 -22.65 22.40 4.75
C VAL A 128 -22.53 20.89 4.96
N LEU A 129 -23.39 20.29 5.77
CA LEU A 129 -23.41 18.85 6.00
C LEU A 129 -23.76 18.07 4.74
N GLY A 130 -24.69 18.58 3.92
CA GLY A 130 -24.99 18.02 2.60
C GLY A 130 -23.73 17.95 1.74
N ASN A 131 -23.06 19.09 1.53
CA ASN A 131 -21.83 19.16 0.74
C ASN A 131 -20.69 18.30 1.32
N ALA A 132 -20.54 18.24 2.64
CA ALA A 132 -19.50 17.44 3.29
C ALA A 132 -19.72 15.91 3.15
N VAL A 133 -20.98 15.48 2.94
CA VAL A 133 -21.37 14.06 2.83
C VAL A 133 -21.53 13.61 1.38
N SER A 134 -21.97 14.48 0.47
CA SER A 134 -22.20 14.13 -0.94
C SER A 134 -21.29 14.85 -1.93
N GLY A 135 -20.38 15.71 -1.47
CA GLY A 135 -19.44 16.42 -2.33
C GLY A 135 -18.32 15.53 -2.85
N GLU A 136 -17.55 16.05 -3.81
CA GLU A 136 -16.44 15.35 -4.45
C GLU A 136 -15.38 14.88 -3.43
N TRP A 137 -15.17 15.67 -2.37
CA TRP A 137 -14.32 15.31 -1.24
C TRP A 137 -14.82 14.10 -0.42
N ALA A 138 -16.13 13.91 -0.33
CA ALA A 138 -16.70 12.73 0.33
C ALA A 138 -16.46 11.47 -0.52
N ALA A 139 -16.68 11.57 -1.83
CA ALA A 139 -16.40 10.50 -2.78
C ALA A 139 -14.89 10.15 -2.80
N TYR A 140 -14.01 11.16 -2.79
CA TYR A 140 -12.57 10.99 -2.70
C TYR A 140 -12.14 10.22 -1.44
N ARG A 141 -12.64 10.60 -0.26
CA ARG A 141 -12.33 9.90 1.00
C ARG A 141 -12.86 8.47 1.02
N GLN A 142 -14.03 8.24 0.43
CA GLN A 142 -14.58 6.91 0.32
C GLN A 142 -13.69 6.04 -0.58
N ALA A 143 -13.28 6.56 -1.74
CA ALA A 143 -12.34 5.88 -2.64
C ALA A 143 -10.99 5.57 -1.96
N LEU A 144 -10.46 6.47 -1.13
CA LEU A 144 -9.27 6.20 -0.31
C LEU A 144 -9.51 5.05 0.69
N ARG A 145 -10.67 4.98 1.34
CA ARG A 145 -11.01 3.91 2.29
C ARG A 145 -11.18 2.56 1.59
N ASP A 146 -11.62 2.56 0.34
CA ASP A 146 -11.88 1.37 -0.46
C ASP A 146 -10.60 0.83 -1.15
N ILE A 147 -9.44 1.49 -1.00
CA ILE A 147 -8.14 1.02 -1.51
C ILE A 147 -7.84 -0.46 -1.19
N PRO A 148 -8.03 -0.95 0.05
CA PRO A 148 -7.77 -2.36 0.38
C PRO A 148 -8.71 -3.36 -0.29
N GLN A 149 -9.80 -2.89 -0.92
CA GLN A 149 -10.76 -3.71 -1.65
C GLN A 149 -10.45 -3.80 -3.15
N GLN A 150 -9.42 -3.10 -3.64
CA GLN A 150 -8.98 -3.18 -5.05
C GLN A 150 -8.43 -4.58 -5.36
N GLU A 151 -8.71 -5.08 -6.57
CA GLU A 151 -8.36 -6.45 -7.00
C GLU A 151 -6.85 -6.74 -6.94
N ASN A 152 -5.99 -5.74 -7.13
CA ASN A 152 -4.54 -5.88 -7.17
C ASN A 152 -3.82 -5.41 -5.89
N PHE A 153 -4.55 -5.16 -4.80
CA PHE A 153 -3.95 -4.74 -3.54
C PHE A 153 -3.03 -5.84 -2.97
N PRO A 154 -1.80 -5.53 -2.52
CA PRO A 154 -1.11 -4.24 -2.42
C PRO A 154 -0.11 -3.96 -3.55
N TYR A 155 -0.08 -4.78 -4.61
CA TYR A 155 0.98 -4.75 -5.63
C TYR A 155 0.77 -3.68 -6.70
N ASP A 156 -0.48 -3.40 -7.09
CA ASP A 156 -0.82 -2.34 -8.05
C ASP A 156 -2.07 -1.60 -7.57
N VAL A 157 -1.85 -0.51 -6.84
CA VAL A 157 -2.91 0.27 -6.19
C VAL A 157 -3.08 1.60 -6.92
N LYS A 158 -4.31 1.89 -7.32
CA LYS A 158 -4.66 3.17 -7.96
C LYS A 158 -5.24 4.10 -6.92
N PHE A 159 -4.49 5.15 -6.59
CA PHE A 159 -4.98 6.21 -5.72
C PHE A 159 -5.94 7.14 -6.48
N PRO A 160 -7.06 7.56 -5.87
CA PRO A 160 -7.95 8.52 -6.47
C PRO A 160 -7.25 9.88 -6.64
N THR A 161 -7.66 10.63 -7.67
CA THR A 161 -7.19 12.01 -7.87
C THR A 161 -7.91 12.94 -6.91
N LYS A 162 -7.15 13.86 -6.33
CA LYS A 162 -7.71 14.88 -5.45
C LYS A 162 -8.65 15.79 -6.25
N PRO A 163 -9.87 16.10 -5.76
CA PRO A 163 -10.76 17.04 -6.43
C PRO A 163 -10.14 18.44 -6.45
N GLU A 164 -10.44 19.21 -7.50
CA GLU A 164 -10.05 20.62 -7.62
C GLU A 164 -10.93 21.47 -6.69
N GLU A 165 -10.33 22.45 -6.00
CA GLU A 165 -11.05 23.40 -5.12
C GLU A 165 -11.86 24.44 -5.89
#